data_AF-A0A380SBC5-F1
#
_entry.id   AF-A0A380SBC5-F1
#
_cell.length_a   1.000
_cell.length_b   1.000
_cell.length_c   1.000
_cell.angle_alpha   90.00
_cell.angle_beta   90.00
_cell.angle_gamma   90.00
#
_symmetry.space_group_name_H-M   'P 1'
#
loop_
_entity.id
_entity.type
_entity.pdbx_description
1 polymer ?
#
loop_
_entity_poly.entity_id
_entity_poly.type
_entity_poly.pdbx_seq_one_letter_code
_entity_poly.pdbx_strand_id
1 'polypeptide(L)'
;MASDTLGGHLLVLEDDDDIIPNPSEYHELATNLDSNQQLQLVTVDTNIVRSKEENKTVNKMVTLSKYMVELGKSRNVNFSQTLQRALKEELNI
;
A
#
# COMPACT_ATOMS: atom_id res chain seq x y z
N MET A 1 11.95 -5.92 -5.43
CA MET A 1 11.23 -6.81 -6.39
C MET A 1 10.69 -8.04 -5.68
N ALA A 2 11.51 -9.02 -5.26
CA ALA A 2 11.00 -10.22 -4.58
C ALA A 2 10.29 -9.94 -3.24
N SER A 3 10.87 -9.09 -2.40
CA SER A 3 10.26 -8.62 -1.15
C SER A 3 8.95 -7.85 -1.39
N ASP A 4 8.91 -7.03 -2.43
CA ASP A 4 7.74 -6.21 -2.75
C ASP A 4 6.59 -7.09 -3.26
N THR A 5 6.89 -8.07 -4.12
CA THR A 5 5.92 -9.05 -4.60
C THR A 5 5.39 -9.91 -3.46
N LEU A 6 6.27 -10.43 -2.60
CA LEU A 6 5.88 -11.21 -1.42
C LEU A 6 5.00 -10.37 -0.49
N GLY A 7 5.39 -9.12 -0.21
CA GLY A 7 4.59 -8.23 0.62
C GLY A 7 3.21 -7.95 0.04
N GLY A 8 3.13 -7.60 -1.24
CA GLY A 8 1.85 -7.38 -1.91
C GLY A 8 0.95 -8.62 -1.88
N HIS A 9 1.50 -9.82 -2.09
CA HIS A 9 0.73 -11.05 -2.02
C HIS A 9 0.23 -11.36 -0.60
N LEU A 10 1.07 -11.16 0.42
CA LEU A 10 0.68 -11.35 1.81
C LEU A 10 -0.43 -10.37 2.22
N LEU A 11 -0.40 -9.11 1.77
CA LEU A 11 -1.48 -8.16 2.07
C LEU A 11 -2.82 -8.59 1.46
N VAL A 12 -2.81 -9.18 0.25
CA VAL A 12 -4.02 -9.72 -0.39
C VAL A 12 -4.58 -10.89 0.43
N LEU A 13 -3.72 -11.82 0.87
CA LEU A 13 -4.15 -12.94 1.72
C LEU A 13 -4.74 -12.45 3.05
N GLU A 14 -4.15 -11.41 3.65
CA GLU A 14 -4.71 -10.77 4.85
C GLU A 14 -6.08 -10.12 4.56
N ASP A 15 -6.24 -9.42 3.44
CA ASP A 15 -7.47 -8.70 3.09
C ASP A 15 -8.63 -9.64 2.75
N ASP A 16 -8.33 -10.81 2.19
CA ASP A 16 -9.30 -11.85 1.82
C ASP A 16 -9.56 -12.86 2.96
N ASP A 17 -8.97 -12.67 4.15
CA ASP A 17 -9.00 -13.59 5.30
C ASP A 17 -8.52 -15.03 4.94
N ASP A 18 -7.60 -15.13 3.97
CA ASP A 18 -7.03 -16.39 3.52
C ASP A 18 -5.94 -16.92 4.47
N ILE A 19 -5.66 -18.23 4.37
CA ILE A 19 -4.62 -18.88 5.16
C ILE A 19 -3.24 -18.51 4.60
N ILE A 20 -2.40 -17.88 5.42
CA ILE A 20 -0.99 -17.66 5.11
C ILE A 20 -0.22 -18.96 5.35
N PRO A 21 0.43 -19.55 4.32
CA PRO A 21 1.16 -20.80 4.47
C PRO A 21 2.45 -20.60 5.30
N ASN A 22 2.85 -21.63 6.02
CA ASN A 22 4.14 -21.64 6.70
C ASN A 22 5.29 -21.66 5.68
N PRO A 23 6.40 -20.96 5.95
CA PRO A 23 7.57 -21.00 5.09
C PRO A 23 8.18 -22.40 5.05
N SER A 24 8.69 -22.80 3.88
CA SER A 24 9.41 -24.06 3.72
C SER A 24 10.76 -24.05 4.46
N GLU A 25 11.19 -25.21 4.92
CA GLU A 25 12.48 -25.38 5.57
C GLU A 25 13.64 -25.33 4.57
N TYR A 26 14.76 -24.72 4.96
CA TYR A 26 15.92 -24.56 4.07
C TYR A 26 16.44 -25.89 3.51
N HIS A 27 16.53 -26.92 4.36
CA HIS A 27 17.10 -28.22 4.00
C HIS A 27 16.25 -28.97 2.96
N GLU A 28 14.92 -28.79 3.00
CA GLU A 28 14.00 -29.41 2.05
C GLU A 28 14.20 -28.83 0.63
N LEU A 29 14.42 -27.52 0.55
CA LEU A 29 14.65 -26.83 -0.72
C LEU A 29 16.07 -27.05 -1.25
N ALA A 30 17.07 -27.08 -0.36
CA ALA A 30 18.47 -27.18 -0.74
C ALA A 30 18.82 -28.47 -1.49
N THR A 31 18.05 -29.54 -1.25
CA THR A 31 18.29 -30.86 -1.84
C THR A 31 17.91 -30.92 -3.34
N ASN A 32 17.10 -29.96 -3.82
CA ASN A 32 16.55 -29.96 -5.18
C ASN A 32 17.14 -28.87 -6.09
N LEU A 33 18.27 -28.26 -5.70
CA LEU A 33 18.90 -27.18 -6.47
C LEU A 33 19.75 -27.72 -7.62
N ASP A 34 19.54 -27.16 -8.81
CA ASP A 34 20.49 -27.33 -9.91
C ASP A 34 21.80 -26.56 -9.64
N SER A 35 22.87 -26.94 -10.33
CA SER A 35 24.21 -26.35 -10.15
C SER A 35 24.30 -24.85 -10.43
N ASN A 36 23.32 -24.28 -11.13
CA ASN A 36 23.22 -22.86 -11.46
C ASN A 36 22.16 -22.10 -10.65
N GLN A 37 21.57 -22.73 -9.63
CA GLN A 37 20.55 -22.13 -8.77
C GLN A 37 21.11 -21.82 -7.38
N GLN A 38 20.49 -20.85 -6.71
CA GLN A 38 20.79 -20.51 -5.32
C GLN A 38 19.49 -20.19 -4.57
N LEU A 39 19.45 -20.52 -3.29
CA LEU A 39 18.36 -20.11 -2.41
C LEU A 39 18.64 -18.73 -1.84
N GLN A 40 17.59 -17.92 -1.81
CA GLN A 40 17.61 -16.61 -1.18
C GLN A 40 16.47 -16.53 -0.18
N LEU A 41 16.81 -16.28 1.09
CA LEU A 41 15.82 -15.93 2.10
C LEU A 41 15.30 -14.52 1.81
N VAL A 42 13.99 -14.38 1.70
CA VAL A 42 13.31 -13.10 1.53
C VAL A 42 12.42 -12.89 2.76
N THR A 43 12.57 -11.72 3.39
CA THR A 43 11.79 -11.34 4.57
C THR A 43 10.94 -10.11 4.27
N VAL A 44 9.74 -10.08 4.84
CA VAL A 44 8.81 -8.97 4.72
C VAL A 44 8.10 -8.77 6.06
N ASP A 45 7.96 -7.50 6.45
CA ASP A 45 7.10 -7.08 7.56
C ASP A 45 5.80 -6.50 6.99
N THR A 46 4.70 -7.22 7.14
CA THR A 46 3.40 -6.81 6.57
C THR A 46 2.88 -5.52 7.17
N ASN A 47 3.22 -5.18 8.43
CA ASN A 47 2.82 -3.90 9.04
C ASN A 47 3.45 -2.71 8.32
N ILE A 48 4.74 -2.83 7.96
CA ILE A 48 5.46 -1.79 7.22
C ILE A 48 4.90 -1.66 5.80
N VAL A 49 4.61 -2.78 5.14
CA VAL A 49 4.04 -2.77 3.78
C VAL A 49 2.63 -2.18 3.79
N ARG A 50 1.78 -2.58 4.73
CA ARG A 50 0.43 -2.03 4.95
C ARG A 50 0.46 -0.54 5.16
N SER A 51 1.31 -0.08 6.09
CA SER A 51 1.50 1.35 6.36
C SER A 51 1.91 2.11 5.10
N LYS A 52 2.80 1.55 4.28
CA LYS A 52 3.21 2.18 3.01
C LYS A 52 2.06 2.24 2.00
N GLU A 53 1.27 1.18 1.86
CA GLU A 53 0.11 1.15 0.95
C GLU A 53 -0.95 2.17 1.37
N GLU A 54 -1.32 2.20 2.65
CA GLU A 54 -2.34 3.11 3.18
C GLU A 54 -1.94 4.58 3.11
N ASN A 55 -0.65 4.89 3.26
CA ASN A 55 -0.14 6.26 3.20
C ASN A 55 0.16 6.75 1.77
N LYS A 56 -0.18 5.97 0.73
CA LYS A 56 -0.05 6.45 -0.66
C LYS A 56 -1.00 7.60 -0.92
N THR A 57 -0.45 8.71 -1.41
CA THR A 57 -1.26 9.82 -1.90
C THR A 57 -1.97 9.39 -3.18
N VAL A 58 -3.31 9.33 -3.13
CA VAL A 58 -4.15 9.02 -4.28
C VAL A 58 -4.82 10.29 -4.83
N ASN A 59 -4.94 10.37 -6.15
CA ASN A 59 -5.69 11.45 -6.79
C ASN A 59 -7.19 11.14 -6.74
N LYS A 60 -8.00 12.12 -6.33
CA LYS A 60 -9.46 12.01 -6.34
C LYS A 60 -10.09 13.17 -7.10
N MET A 61 -11.00 12.85 -8.02
CA MET A 61 -11.84 13.84 -8.68
C MET A 61 -13.04 14.16 -7.78
N VAL A 62 -13.33 15.44 -7.58
CA VAL A 62 -14.44 15.93 -6.76
C VAL A 62 -15.39 16.79 -7.58
N THR A 63 -16.68 16.75 -7.25
CA THR A 63 -17.71 17.58 -7.87
C THR A 63 -17.98 18.80 -7.01
N LEU A 64 -17.79 19.99 -7.56
CA LEU A 64 -17.97 21.28 -6.88
C LEU A 64 -18.74 22.24 -7.78
N SER A 65 -19.43 23.22 -7.19
CA SER A 65 -20.07 24.28 -7.96
C SER A 65 -19.02 25.15 -8.67
N LYS A 66 -19.34 25.63 -9.88
CA LYS A 66 -18.43 26.48 -10.69
C LYS A 66 -17.91 27.69 -9.90
N TYR A 67 -18.82 28.37 -9.19
CA TYR A 67 -18.50 29.51 -8.33
C TYR A 67 -17.43 29.19 -7.28
N MET A 68 -17.52 28.04 -6.60
CA MET A 68 -16.53 27.64 -5.59
C MET A 68 -15.15 27.40 -6.20
N VAL A 69 -15.10 26.78 -7.38
CA VAL A 69 -13.84 26.53 -8.09
C VAL A 69 -13.18 27.84 -8.50
N GLU A 70 -13.95 28.77 -9.08
CA GLU A 70 -13.44 30.08 -9.49
C GLU A 70 -12.97 30.92 -8.30
N LEU A 71 -13.76 30.97 -7.22
CA LEU A 71 -13.39 31.68 -6.00
C LEU A 71 -12.13 31.08 -5.37
N GLY A 72 -12.07 29.75 -5.24
CA GLY A 72 -10.91 29.05 -4.70
C GLY A 72 -9.64 29.31 -5.50
N LYS A 73 -9.72 29.28 -6.83
CA LYS A 73 -8.60 29.63 -7.72
C LYS A 73 -8.17 31.09 -7.54
N SER A 74 -9.10 32.04 -7.50
CA SER A 74 -8.78 33.47 -7.31
C SER A 74 -8.07 33.75 -5.99
N ARG A 75 -8.34 32.92 -4.97
CA ARG A 75 -7.74 33.01 -3.64
C ARG A 75 -6.54 32.06 -3.44
N ASN A 76 -6.06 31.40 -4.49
CA ASN A 76 -4.97 30.42 -4.42
C ASN A 76 -5.17 29.32 -3.37
N VAL A 77 -6.42 28.83 -3.23
CA VAL A 77 -6.74 27.73 -2.31
C VAL A 77 -6.12 26.43 -2.80
N ASN A 78 -5.41 25.73 -1.91
CA ASN A 78 -4.97 24.36 -2.15
C ASN A 78 -6.15 23.40 -1.91
N PHE A 79 -6.83 23.00 -2.99
CA PHE A 79 -8.01 22.13 -2.93
C PHE A 79 -7.70 20.78 -2.28
N SER A 80 -6.56 20.15 -2.62
CA SER A 80 -6.18 18.84 -2.07
C SER A 80 -5.94 18.92 -0.57
N GLN A 81 -5.18 19.92 -0.10
CA GLN A 81 -4.94 20.10 1.33
C GLN A 81 -6.21 20.47 2.10
N THR A 82 -7.08 21.29 1.49
CA THR A 82 -8.36 21.66 2.09
C THR A 82 -9.26 20.45 2.27
N LEU A 83 -9.35 19.58 1.24
CA LEU A 83 -10.10 18.33 1.31
C LEU A 83 -9.53 17.38 2.36
N GLN A 84 -8.21 17.19 2.40
CA GLN A 84 -7.55 16.34 3.40
C GLN A 84 -7.84 16.83 4.82
N ARG A 85 -7.75 18.14 5.07
CA ARG A 85 -8.07 18.72 6.39
C ARG A 85 -9.52 18.46 6.77
N ALA A 86 -10.46 18.74 5.87
CA ALA A 86 -11.89 18.52 6.12
C ALA A 86 -12.19 17.04 6.39
N LEU A 87 -11.59 16.12 5.63
CA LEU A 87 -11.78 14.68 5.84
C LEU A 87 -11.22 14.21 7.19
N LYS A 88 -10.07 14.73 7.63
CA LYS A 88 -9.52 14.42 8.95
C LYS A 88 -10.46 14.89 10.08
N GLU A 89 -10.98 16.11 9.95
CA GLU A 89 -11.96 16.66 10.88
C GLU A 89 -13.23 15.79 10.95
N GLU A 90 -13.80 15.39 9.81
CA GLU A 90 -15.01 14.53 9.74
C GLU A 90 -14.79 13.11 10.25
N LEU A 91 -13.59 12.54 10.04
CA LEU A 91 -13.23 11.19 10.46
C LEU A 91 -12.70 11.13 11.90
N ASN A 92 -12.54 12.27 12.58
CA ASN A 92 -11.97 12.39 13.92
C ASN A 92 -10.54 11.80 14.05
N ILE A 93 -9.67 12.12 13.09
CA ILE A 93 -8.25 11.71 13.05
C ILE A 93 -7.28 12.90 13.00
#